data_AF-A0A2N2LWG3-F1
#
_entry.id   AF-A0A2N2LWG3-F1
#
_cell.length_a   1.000
_cell.length_b   1.000
_cell.length_c   1.000
_cell.angle_alpha   90.00
_cell.angle_beta   90.00
_cell.angle_gamma   90.00
#
_symmetry.space_group_name_H-M   'P 1'
#
loop_
_entity.id
_entity.type
_entity.pdbx_description
1 polymer ?
#
loop_
_entity_poly.entity_id
_entity_poly.type
_entity_poly.pdbx_seq_one_letter_code
_entity_poly.pdbx_strand_id
1 'polypeptide(L)'
;MGGPHRLWIVCIIAIFMVSFTSSSFAQNMETEFIGDPGKWVSGPFLSLYHSAKNPEIMFGNPLTNEFTDPITGQRVQYFEKARFDLVENSINTTAISAPLGELLYVEADYKEAGIGNDPSVCHRFVNGMESCYGFWQFYSTNAGEKFLGQPLSNTLINPDGFLVQFFENGLLEWHPERQSGSRVMVADLGKLYFNEFVGDPKYTHTNPETLPADIQHIPEVNVYVSSAIVPANSSQKIYVVVYDQYHQPIPGSMVGVKVILPDGSESLYRLPETNQAGISILELTIGNLNPREMIEVEAQVNSGSVITSGSAWFRIWW
;
A
#
# COMPACT_ATOMS: atom_id res chain seq x y z
N MET A 1 -85.33 -55.43 12.74
CA MET A 1 -84.72 -55.63 11.40
C MET A 1 -83.46 -54.80 11.35
N GLY A 2 -82.31 -55.44 11.58
CA GLY A 2 -81.01 -54.77 11.59
C GLY A 2 -80.43 -54.68 10.17
N GLY A 3 -79.89 -53.52 9.83
CA GLY A 3 -79.10 -53.25 8.62
C GLY A 3 -78.04 -52.21 8.99
N PRO A 4 -76.79 -52.35 8.51
CA PRO A 4 -75.61 -51.96 9.27
C PRO A 4 -75.30 -50.46 9.22
N HIS A 5 -74.94 -49.92 10.39
CA HIS A 5 -74.31 -48.61 10.58
C HIS A 5 -72.92 -48.59 9.91
N ARG A 6 -72.75 -47.77 8.88
CA ARG A 6 -71.44 -47.44 8.33
C ARG A 6 -70.85 -46.27 9.12
N LEU A 7 -69.85 -46.59 9.95
CA LEU A 7 -68.94 -45.64 10.59
C LEU A 7 -68.26 -44.77 9.53
N TRP A 8 -68.38 -43.45 9.66
CA TRP A 8 -67.53 -42.49 8.96
C TRP A 8 -66.39 -42.09 9.89
N ILE A 9 -65.18 -42.54 9.55
CA ILE A 9 -63.93 -42.18 10.21
C ILE A 9 -63.50 -40.81 9.70
N VAL A 10 -63.29 -39.88 10.63
CA VAL A 10 -62.71 -38.56 10.39
C VAL A 10 -61.19 -38.71 10.28
N CYS A 11 -60.62 -38.49 9.09
CA CYS A 11 -59.17 -38.39 8.89
C CYS A 11 -58.71 -36.94 9.15
N ILE A 12 -58.03 -36.72 10.27
CA ILE A 12 -57.28 -35.50 10.57
C ILE A 12 -55.93 -35.59 9.85
N ILE A 13 -55.72 -34.75 8.84
CA ILE A 13 -54.43 -34.61 8.14
C ILE A 13 -53.58 -33.63 8.95
N ALA A 14 -52.54 -34.14 9.62
CA ALA A 14 -51.50 -33.33 10.25
C ALA A 14 -50.45 -32.93 9.19
N ILE A 15 -50.41 -31.65 8.85
CA ILE A 15 -49.39 -31.06 7.98
C ILE A 15 -48.10 -30.90 8.81
N PHE A 16 -47.13 -31.78 8.59
CA PHE A 16 -45.76 -31.60 9.09
C PHE A 16 -45.04 -30.59 8.19
N MET A 17 -44.87 -29.35 8.66
CA MET A 17 -43.91 -28.42 8.07
C MET A 17 -42.50 -28.90 8.38
N VAL A 18 -41.82 -29.47 7.38
CA VAL A 18 -40.38 -29.70 7.42
C VAL A 18 -39.70 -28.36 7.16
N SER A 19 -39.24 -27.71 8.22
CA SER A 19 -38.35 -26.55 8.11
C SER A 19 -37.02 -27.01 7.52
N PHE A 20 -36.82 -26.82 6.21
CA PHE A 20 -35.50 -26.86 5.61
C PHE A 20 -34.71 -25.67 6.16
N THR A 21 -33.89 -25.91 7.19
CA THR A 21 -32.79 -25.01 7.52
C THR A 21 -31.81 -25.09 6.38
N SER A 22 -31.86 -24.13 5.46
CA SER A 22 -30.79 -23.89 4.51
C SER A 22 -29.57 -23.48 5.33
N SER A 23 -28.65 -24.41 5.57
CA SER A 23 -27.30 -24.05 6.00
C SER A 23 -26.73 -23.17 4.90
N SER A 24 -26.67 -21.87 5.14
CA SER A 24 -25.91 -20.96 4.32
C SER A 24 -24.44 -21.39 4.43
N PHE A 25 -23.90 -21.94 3.35
CA PHE A 25 -22.45 -22.03 3.19
C PHE A 25 -21.97 -20.60 3.00
N ALA A 26 -21.71 -19.89 4.09
CA ALA A 26 -20.78 -18.76 4.05
C ALA A 26 -19.45 -19.36 3.59
N GLN A 27 -19.10 -19.19 2.31
CA GLN A 27 -17.77 -19.53 1.82
C GLN A 27 -16.82 -18.65 2.63
N ASN A 28 -16.04 -19.25 3.54
CA ASN A 28 -14.91 -18.55 4.13
C ASN A 28 -14.00 -18.18 2.97
N MET A 29 -14.06 -16.92 2.57
CA MET A 29 -13.28 -16.38 1.49
C MET A 29 -11.83 -16.33 1.97
N GLU A 30 -10.93 -16.97 1.23
CA GLU A 30 -9.49 -16.93 1.53
C GLU A 30 -9.03 -15.48 1.59
N THR A 31 -8.24 -15.14 2.60
CA THR A 31 -7.81 -13.77 2.88
C THR A 31 -6.38 -13.77 3.39
N GLU A 32 -5.61 -12.78 2.97
CA GLU A 32 -4.21 -12.59 3.37
C GLU A 32 -3.95 -11.10 3.62
N PHE A 33 -3.08 -10.81 4.59
CA PHE A 33 -2.57 -9.46 4.85
C PHE A 33 -1.20 -9.32 4.19
N ILE A 34 -1.11 -8.50 3.15
CA ILE A 34 0.05 -8.44 2.24
C ILE A 34 0.67 -7.04 2.29
N GLY A 35 2.01 -6.99 2.40
CA GLY A 35 2.82 -5.77 2.38
C GLY A 35 3.16 -5.19 3.76
N ASP A 36 3.99 -4.13 3.76
CA ASP A 36 4.36 -3.36 4.95
C ASP A 36 4.55 -1.87 4.58
N PRO A 37 3.59 -0.96 4.90
CA PRO A 37 2.32 -1.24 5.57
C PRO A 37 1.39 -2.08 4.68
N GLY A 38 0.79 -3.13 5.26
CA GLY A 38 -0.01 -4.09 4.51
C GLY A 38 -1.50 -3.75 4.37
N LYS A 39 -2.17 -4.51 3.49
CA LYS A 39 -3.63 -4.50 3.27
C LYS A 39 -4.19 -5.92 3.18
N TRP A 40 -5.48 -6.04 3.49
CA TRP A 40 -6.19 -7.29 3.30
C TRP A 40 -6.55 -7.48 1.82
N VAL A 41 -6.19 -8.65 1.29
CA VAL A 41 -6.52 -9.10 -0.07
C VAL A 41 -7.29 -10.41 0.08
N SER A 42 -8.46 -10.53 -0.55
CA SER A 42 -9.34 -11.69 -0.37
C SER A 42 -9.93 -12.20 -1.68
N GLY A 43 -10.32 -13.48 -1.68
CA GLY A 43 -11.17 -14.09 -2.71
C GLY A 43 -10.60 -13.97 -4.13
N PRO A 44 -11.38 -13.51 -5.11
CA PRO A 44 -10.91 -13.40 -6.49
C PRO A 44 -9.69 -12.49 -6.67
N PHE A 45 -9.55 -11.43 -5.86
CA PHE A 45 -8.37 -10.56 -5.91
C PHE A 45 -7.11 -11.30 -5.45
N LEU A 46 -7.20 -12.02 -4.33
CA LEU A 46 -6.09 -12.85 -3.82
C LEU A 46 -5.73 -13.95 -4.81
N SER A 47 -6.75 -14.58 -5.40
CA SER A 47 -6.56 -15.61 -6.43
C SER A 47 -5.81 -15.06 -7.66
N LEU A 48 -6.14 -13.86 -8.12
CA LEU A 48 -5.41 -13.22 -9.23
C LEU A 48 -3.98 -12.86 -8.83
N TYR A 49 -3.79 -12.27 -7.65
CA TYR A 49 -2.48 -11.89 -7.11
C TYR A 49 -1.53 -13.10 -7.06
N HIS A 50 -1.96 -14.20 -6.42
CA HIS A 50 -1.19 -15.44 -6.31
C HIS A 50 -1.04 -16.23 -7.62
N SER A 51 -1.81 -15.88 -8.65
CA SER A 51 -1.66 -16.54 -9.94
C SER A 51 -0.37 -16.13 -10.67
N ALA A 52 0.31 -15.08 -10.23
CA ALA A 52 1.65 -14.71 -10.68
C ALA A 52 2.72 -15.43 -9.85
N LYS A 53 3.81 -15.87 -10.49
CA LYS A 53 4.93 -16.51 -9.79
C LYS A 53 5.61 -15.55 -8.79
N ASN A 54 5.70 -14.27 -9.16
CA ASN A 54 6.24 -13.20 -8.33
C ASN A 54 5.23 -12.04 -8.30
N PRO A 55 4.20 -12.10 -7.45
CA PRO A 55 3.13 -11.10 -7.43
C PRO A 55 3.62 -9.68 -7.19
N GLU A 56 4.58 -9.49 -6.27
CA GLU A 56 5.17 -8.17 -5.98
C GLU A 56 5.87 -7.52 -7.19
N ILE A 57 6.50 -8.33 -8.04
CA ILE A 57 7.16 -7.82 -9.26
C ILE A 57 6.10 -7.36 -10.28
N MET A 58 4.99 -8.07 -10.37
CA MET A 58 3.94 -7.82 -11.38
C MET A 58 2.93 -6.76 -10.96
N PHE A 59 2.53 -6.77 -9.69
CA PHE A 59 1.43 -5.97 -9.16
C PHE A 59 1.86 -5.05 -8.03
N GLY A 60 2.95 -5.38 -7.33
CA GLY A 60 3.43 -4.65 -6.15
C GLY A 60 2.55 -4.87 -4.93
N ASN A 61 2.85 -4.15 -3.85
CA ASN A 61 2.06 -4.25 -2.62
C ASN A 61 0.66 -3.68 -2.83
N PRO A 62 -0.36 -4.18 -2.10
CA PRO A 62 -1.68 -3.58 -2.12
C PRO A 62 -1.64 -2.18 -1.52
N LEU A 63 -2.28 -1.22 -2.19
CA LEU A 63 -2.42 0.17 -1.74
C LEU A 63 -3.69 0.39 -0.95
N THR A 64 -4.73 -0.39 -1.24
CA THR A 64 -6.05 -0.28 -0.62
C THR A 64 -6.54 -1.65 -0.17
N ASN A 65 -7.53 -1.68 0.73
CA ASN A 65 -8.44 -2.84 0.79
C ASN A 65 -9.38 -2.80 -0.43
N GLU A 66 -10.21 -3.83 -0.61
CA GLU A 66 -11.29 -3.78 -1.58
C GLU A 66 -12.30 -2.65 -1.27
N PHE A 67 -12.73 -1.92 -2.31
CA PHE A 67 -13.82 -0.94 -2.21
C PHE A 67 -14.57 -0.78 -3.53
N THR A 68 -15.70 -0.07 -3.51
CA THR A 68 -16.39 0.36 -4.74
C THR A 68 -15.77 1.67 -5.22
N ASP A 69 -15.12 1.63 -6.37
CA ASP A 69 -14.47 2.80 -7.00
C ASP A 69 -15.51 3.90 -7.25
N PRO A 70 -15.33 5.12 -6.72
CA PRO A 70 -16.30 6.19 -6.89
C PRO A 70 -16.38 6.72 -8.33
N ILE A 71 -15.38 6.44 -9.17
CA ILE A 71 -15.32 6.88 -10.57
C ILE A 71 -16.01 5.87 -11.48
N THR A 72 -15.70 4.58 -11.33
CA THR A 72 -16.20 3.54 -12.24
C THR A 72 -17.45 2.82 -11.71
N GLY A 73 -17.73 2.91 -10.40
CA GLY A 73 -18.75 2.13 -9.72
C GLY A 73 -18.41 0.64 -9.57
N GLN A 74 -17.22 0.23 -10.00
CA GLN A 74 -16.76 -1.15 -9.97
C GLN A 74 -16.20 -1.49 -8.58
N ARG A 75 -16.39 -2.73 -8.11
CA ARG A 75 -15.61 -3.25 -6.98
C ARG A 75 -14.17 -3.49 -7.42
N VAL A 76 -13.23 -2.84 -6.76
CA VAL A 76 -11.82 -2.83 -7.13
C VAL A 76 -10.91 -2.98 -5.92
N GLN A 77 -9.66 -3.34 -6.19
CA GLN A 77 -8.55 -3.17 -5.26
C GLN A 77 -7.33 -2.63 -6.01
N TYR A 78 -6.69 -1.61 -5.44
CA TYR A 78 -5.48 -1.02 -6.02
C TYR A 78 -4.24 -1.65 -5.38
N PHE A 79 -3.25 -1.88 -6.23
CA PHE A 79 -1.88 -2.28 -5.91
C PHE A 79 -0.92 -1.22 -6.48
N GLU A 80 0.35 -1.25 -6.11
CA GLU A 80 1.33 -0.25 -6.56
C GLU A 80 1.38 -0.17 -8.10
N LYS A 81 1.37 -1.33 -8.78
CA LYS A 81 1.60 -1.44 -10.23
C LYS A 81 0.33 -1.74 -11.02
N ALA A 82 -0.73 -2.19 -10.37
CA ALA A 82 -1.96 -2.63 -11.02
C ALA A 82 -3.21 -2.18 -10.26
N ARG A 83 -4.34 -2.15 -10.95
CA ARG A 83 -5.68 -2.14 -10.36
C ARG A 83 -6.37 -3.42 -10.77
N PHE A 84 -7.00 -4.10 -9.82
CA PHE A 84 -7.84 -5.25 -10.12
C PHE A 84 -9.31 -4.85 -10.06
N ASP A 85 -10.07 -5.28 -11.06
CA ASP A 85 -11.51 -5.04 -11.20
C ASP A 85 -12.26 -6.36 -11.02
N LEU A 86 -13.26 -6.39 -10.15
CA LEU A 86 -14.10 -7.56 -9.94
C LEU A 86 -15.13 -7.68 -11.07
N VAL A 87 -15.11 -8.76 -11.83
CA VAL A 87 -16.07 -9.00 -12.90
C VAL A 87 -17.01 -10.13 -12.50
N GLU A 88 -18.30 -9.82 -12.46
CA GLU A 88 -19.36 -10.78 -12.23
C GLU A 88 -19.99 -11.19 -13.56
N ASN A 89 -20.02 -12.49 -13.83
CA ASN A 89 -20.84 -13.06 -14.89
C ASN A 89 -21.92 -13.96 -14.27
N SER A 90 -22.81 -14.52 -15.10
CA SER A 90 -23.94 -15.33 -14.61
C SER A 90 -23.55 -16.61 -13.87
N ILE A 91 -22.27 -17.00 -13.88
CA ILE A 91 -21.78 -18.29 -13.39
C ILE A 91 -20.67 -18.11 -12.34
N ASN A 92 -19.86 -17.05 -12.44
CA ASN A 92 -18.68 -16.86 -11.62
C ASN A 92 -18.35 -15.37 -11.40
N THR A 93 -17.63 -15.12 -10.31
CA THR A 93 -17.05 -13.82 -9.98
C THR A 93 -15.53 -13.95 -10.02
N THR A 94 -14.86 -13.16 -10.86
CA THR A 94 -13.40 -13.22 -11.06
C THR A 94 -12.80 -11.83 -11.01
N ALA A 95 -11.57 -11.69 -10.52
CA ALA A 95 -10.82 -10.45 -10.68
C ALA A 95 -10.07 -10.46 -12.02
N ILE A 96 -9.97 -9.30 -12.66
CA ILE A 96 -9.11 -9.06 -13.83
C ILE A 96 -8.23 -7.84 -13.58
N SER A 97 -7.10 -7.73 -14.30
CA SER A 97 -6.31 -6.49 -14.31
C SER A 97 -7.03 -5.44 -15.14
N ALA A 98 -7.14 -4.22 -14.61
CA ALA A 98 -7.62 -3.07 -15.34
C ALA A 98 -6.59 -2.68 -16.43
N PRO A 99 -7.04 -2.11 -17.57
CA PRO A 99 -6.18 -1.73 -18.67
C PRO A 99 -5.47 -0.39 -18.37
N LEU A 100 -4.68 -0.32 -17.30
CA LEU A 100 -4.06 0.93 -16.86
C LEU A 100 -3.05 1.48 -17.86
N GLY A 101 -2.43 0.63 -18.68
CA GLY A 101 -1.57 1.09 -19.76
C GLY A 101 -2.37 1.80 -20.85
N GLU A 102 -3.52 1.27 -21.27
CA GLU A 102 -4.42 1.96 -22.21
C GLU A 102 -4.94 3.29 -21.63
N LEU A 103 -5.33 3.28 -20.35
CA LEU A 103 -5.93 4.44 -19.70
C LEU A 103 -4.94 5.59 -19.47
N LEU A 104 -3.65 5.30 -19.37
CA LEU A 104 -2.60 6.28 -19.04
C LEU A 104 -1.66 6.58 -20.22
N TYR A 105 -1.76 5.86 -21.33
CA TYR A 105 -0.88 6.08 -22.48
C TYR A 105 -1.27 7.34 -23.26
N VAL A 106 -0.37 8.32 -23.30
CA VAL A 106 -0.49 9.55 -24.08
C VAL A 106 0.66 9.63 -25.09
N GLU A 107 0.42 9.19 -26.32
CA GLU A 107 1.45 9.06 -27.37
C GLU A 107 2.32 10.31 -27.56
N ALA A 108 1.72 11.51 -27.45
CA ALA A 108 2.41 12.78 -27.65
C ALA A 108 3.58 13.04 -26.67
N ASP A 109 3.60 12.35 -25.54
CA ASP A 109 4.62 12.52 -24.49
C ASP A 109 5.87 11.66 -24.74
N TYR A 110 5.85 10.78 -25.76
CA TYR A 110 6.89 9.78 -25.98
C TYR A 110 7.53 9.89 -27.37
N LYS A 111 8.75 9.37 -27.48
CA LYS A 111 9.47 9.27 -28.77
C LYS A 111 9.80 7.81 -29.05
N GLU A 112 9.72 7.41 -30.31
CA GLU A 112 10.20 6.10 -30.75
C GLU A 112 11.70 5.94 -30.47
N ALA A 113 12.09 4.83 -29.82
CA ALA A 113 13.49 4.55 -29.52
C ALA A 113 14.28 4.04 -30.73
N GLY A 114 13.58 3.60 -31.79
CA GLY A 114 14.20 2.99 -32.96
C GLY A 114 14.85 1.63 -32.67
N ILE A 115 14.38 0.94 -31.63
CA ILE A 115 14.84 -0.40 -31.23
C ILE A 115 13.91 -1.43 -31.87
N GLY A 116 14.44 -2.34 -32.69
CA GLY A 116 13.66 -3.36 -33.38
C GLY A 116 14.36 -4.01 -34.57
N ASN A 117 13.61 -4.79 -35.36
CA ASN A 117 14.02 -5.40 -36.63
C ASN A 117 15.06 -6.53 -36.59
N ASP A 118 15.56 -6.91 -35.41
CA ASP A 118 16.40 -8.10 -35.26
C ASP A 118 15.58 -9.24 -34.61
N PRO A 119 15.14 -10.24 -35.40
CA PRO A 119 14.31 -11.34 -34.89
C PRO A 119 15.07 -12.25 -33.91
N SER A 120 16.38 -12.12 -33.76
CA SER A 120 17.16 -12.88 -32.77
C SER A 120 17.01 -12.34 -31.34
N VAL A 121 16.57 -11.08 -31.19
CA VAL A 121 16.45 -10.39 -29.89
C VAL A 121 15.09 -9.73 -29.70
N CYS A 122 14.20 -9.81 -30.68
CA CYS A 122 12.86 -9.24 -30.65
C CYS A 122 11.77 -10.30 -30.88
N HIS A 123 10.63 -10.11 -30.22
CA HIS A 123 9.39 -10.82 -30.51
C HIS A 123 8.39 -9.86 -31.15
N ARG A 124 7.82 -10.27 -32.29
CA ARG A 124 6.79 -9.52 -33.00
C ARG A 124 5.41 -10.09 -32.70
N PHE A 125 4.51 -9.22 -32.24
CA PHE A 125 3.13 -9.55 -31.88
C PHE A 125 2.19 -9.49 -33.08
N VAL A 126 1.00 -10.07 -32.93
CA VAL A 126 -0.02 -10.13 -33.98
C VAL A 126 -0.52 -8.76 -34.43
N ASN A 127 -0.46 -7.77 -33.53
CA ASN A 127 -0.82 -6.38 -33.80
C ASN A 127 0.31 -5.59 -34.49
N GLY A 128 1.44 -6.23 -34.79
CA GLY A 128 2.57 -5.64 -35.51
C GLY A 128 3.61 -4.95 -34.64
N MET A 129 3.36 -4.80 -33.33
CA MET A 129 4.33 -4.23 -32.39
C MET A 129 5.45 -5.24 -32.06
N GLU A 130 6.60 -4.73 -31.64
CA GLU A 130 7.77 -5.52 -31.25
C GLU A 130 8.17 -5.24 -29.79
N SER A 131 8.50 -6.30 -29.06
CA SER A 131 9.20 -6.19 -27.77
C SER A 131 10.56 -6.84 -27.91
N CYS A 132 11.61 -6.16 -27.44
CA CYS A 132 13.00 -6.55 -27.68
C CYS A 132 13.80 -6.63 -26.39
N TYR A 133 14.92 -7.36 -26.43
CA TYR A 133 15.92 -7.44 -25.36
C TYR A 133 15.30 -7.73 -23.98
N GLY A 134 15.61 -6.87 -23.00
CA GLY A 134 15.16 -7.02 -21.61
C GLY A 134 13.65 -6.97 -21.47
N PHE A 135 12.93 -6.21 -22.31
CA PHE A 135 11.46 -6.16 -22.25
C PHE A 135 10.84 -7.48 -22.70
N TRP A 136 11.31 -8.07 -23.80
CA TRP A 136 10.86 -9.39 -24.20
C TRP A 136 11.23 -10.47 -23.18
N GLN A 137 12.45 -10.42 -22.63
CA GLN A 137 12.86 -11.35 -21.59
C GLN A 137 11.96 -11.24 -20.36
N PHE A 138 11.66 -10.03 -19.89
CA PHE A 138 10.77 -9.80 -18.76
C PHE A 138 9.36 -10.31 -19.06
N TYR A 139 8.79 -9.91 -20.19
CA TYR A 139 7.45 -10.28 -20.62
C TYR A 139 7.28 -11.80 -20.71
N SER A 140 8.19 -12.49 -21.39
CA SER A 140 8.13 -13.94 -21.58
C SER A 140 8.34 -14.74 -20.29
N THR A 141 9.17 -14.25 -19.36
CA THR A 141 9.46 -14.96 -18.10
C THR A 141 8.44 -14.72 -16.99
N ASN A 142 7.64 -13.65 -17.08
CA ASN A 142 6.65 -13.27 -16.07
C ASN A 142 5.20 -13.41 -16.56
N ALA A 143 4.93 -14.27 -17.55
CA ALA A 143 3.60 -14.47 -18.11
C ALA A 143 2.93 -13.16 -18.56
N GLY A 144 3.68 -12.31 -19.26
CA GLY A 144 3.28 -10.97 -19.69
C GLY A 144 1.96 -10.95 -20.47
N GLU A 145 1.69 -11.96 -21.30
CA GLU A 145 0.41 -12.06 -22.03
C GLU A 145 -0.80 -12.10 -21.09
N LYS A 146 -0.68 -12.77 -19.95
CA LYS A 146 -1.76 -12.88 -18.97
C LYS A 146 -1.93 -11.60 -18.16
N PHE A 147 -0.82 -10.93 -17.80
CA PHE A 147 -0.85 -9.87 -16.79
C PHE A 147 -0.68 -8.46 -17.36
N LEU A 148 0.17 -8.28 -18.36
CA LEU A 148 0.39 -7.02 -19.05
C LEU A 148 -0.51 -6.87 -20.28
N GLY A 149 -0.89 -7.98 -20.93
CA GLY A 149 -1.68 -7.97 -22.15
C GLY A 149 -0.84 -7.69 -23.40
N GLN A 150 -1.47 -7.33 -24.50
CA GLN A 150 -0.76 -7.01 -25.75
C GLN A 150 0.02 -5.70 -25.63
N PRO A 151 1.13 -5.54 -26.38
CA PRO A 151 1.83 -4.26 -26.46
C PRO A 151 0.96 -3.22 -27.17
N LEU A 152 0.94 -2.00 -26.62
CA LEU A 152 0.30 -0.83 -27.24
C LEU A 152 1.29 -0.01 -28.07
N SER A 153 2.59 -0.23 -27.87
CA SER A 153 3.67 0.49 -28.55
C SER A 153 4.86 -0.42 -28.83
N ASN A 154 5.75 0.03 -29.71
CA ASN A 154 7.13 -0.43 -29.72
C ASN A 154 7.89 0.15 -28.50
N THR A 155 9.21 -0.03 -28.43
CA THR A 155 10.01 0.64 -27.40
C THR A 155 10.08 2.15 -27.63
N LEU A 156 9.71 2.90 -26.61
CA LEU A 156 9.67 4.35 -26.58
C LEU A 156 10.74 4.91 -25.62
N ILE A 157 10.94 6.22 -25.69
CA ILE A 157 11.72 7.03 -24.75
C ILE A 157 10.75 8.01 -24.08
N ASN A 158 10.70 8.01 -22.75
CA ASN A 158 9.88 8.95 -21.98
C ASN A 158 10.57 10.33 -21.82
N PRO A 159 9.90 11.37 -21.30
CA PRO A 159 10.49 12.70 -21.13
C PRO A 159 11.77 12.74 -20.27
N ASP A 160 11.91 11.79 -19.34
CA ASP A 160 13.08 11.65 -18.47
C ASP A 160 14.24 10.88 -19.11
N GLY A 161 14.07 10.37 -20.33
CA GLY A 161 15.10 9.67 -21.10
C GLY A 161 15.19 8.16 -20.84
N PHE A 162 14.26 7.57 -20.10
CA PHE A 162 14.19 6.12 -19.90
C PHE A 162 13.53 5.43 -21.09
N LEU A 163 14.02 4.22 -21.39
CA LEU A 163 13.33 3.34 -22.33
C LEU A 163 12.10 2.76 -21.64
N VAL A 164 10.98 2.77 -22.35
CA VAL A 164 9.70 2.26 -21.85
C VAL A 164 8.94 1.51 -22.93
N GLN A 165 8.01 0.65 -22.54
CA GLN A 165 7.07 0.02 -23.47
C GLN A 165 5.71 -0.16 -22.82
N PHE A 166 4.66 0.35 -23.48
CA PHE A 166 3.29 0.22 -23.02
C PHE A 166 2.68 -1.13 -23.45
N PHE A 167 1.90 -1.70 -22.55
CA PHE A 167 1.03 -2.85 -22.74
C PHE A 167 -0.38 -2.50 -22.26
N GLU A 168 -1.38 -3.29 -22.57
CA GLU A 168 -2.80 -3.01 -22.23
C GLU A 168 -2.98 -2.66 -20.73
N ASN A 169 -2.41 -3.48 -19.85
CA ASN A 169 -2.59 -3.36 -18.39
C ASN A 169 -1.43 -2.69 -17.66
N GLY A 170 -0.33 -2.38 -18.34
CA GLY A 170 0.90 -1.97 -17.65
C GLY A 170 1.94 -1.30 -18.54
N LEU A 171 2.98 -0.78 -17.90
CA LEU A 171 4.12 -0.14 -18.55
C LEU A 171 5.40 -0.83 -18.05
N LEU A 172 6.27 -1.26 -18.96
CA LEU A 172 7.62 -1.69 -18.61
C LEU A 172 8.59 -0.53 -18.75
N GLU A 173 9.50 -0.39 -17.78
CA GLU A 173 10.54 0.63 -17.76
C GLU A 173 11.91 -0.01 -17.61
N TRP A 174 12.90 0.56 -18.28
CA TRP A 174 14.29 0.17 -18.15
C TRP A 174 15.09 1.18 -17.32
N HIS A 175 15.71 0.67 -16.26
CA HIS A 175 16.43 1.38 -15.22
C HIS A 175 17.91 0.93 -15.20
N PRO A 176 18.83 1.62 -15.92
CA PRO A 176 20.23 1.21 -16.09
C PRO A 176 21.03 1.15 -14.79
N GLU A 177 20.69 2.02 -13.84
CA GLU A 177 21.34 2.19 -12.55
C GLU A 177 21.12 1.01 -11.62
N ARG A 178 20.14 0.15 -11.92
CA ARG A 178 19.90 -1.09 -11.18
C ARG A 178 20.86 -2.19 -11.55
N GLN A 179 20.96 -3.15 -10.63
CA GLN A 179 21.77 -4.35 -10.81
C GLN A 179 21.32 -5.15 -12.03
N SER A 180 22.28 -5.81 -12.67
CA SER A 180 21.99 -6.67 -13.82
C SER A 180 20.95 -7.73 -13.45
N GLY A 181 19.94 -7.91 -14.32
CA GLY A 181 18.80 -8.80 -14.07
C GLY A 181 17.59 -8.13 -13.43
N SER A 182 17.72 -6.92 -12.87
CA SER A 182 16.62 -6.16 -12.25
C SER A 182 16.40 -4.78 -12.87
N ARG A 183 16.92 -4.59 -14.09
CA ARG A 183 16.81 -3.33 -14.83
C ARG A 183 15.44 -3.11 -15.47
N VAL A 184 14.67 -4.16 -15.72
CA VAL A 184 13.30 -4.02 -16.23
C VAL A 184 12.33 -4.18 -15.06
N MET A 185 11.40 -3.24 -14.93
CA MET A 185 10.32 -3.28 -13.95
C MET A 185 8.98 -2.95 -14.60
N VAL A 186 7.89 -3.38 -13.97
CA VAL A 186 6.56 -2.79 -14.22
C VAL A 186 6.48 -1.48 -13.45
N ALA A 187 6.06 -0.40 -14.12
CA ALA A 187 5.84 0.92 -13.53
C ALA A 187 4.68 0.89 -12.51
N ASP A 188 4.69 1.85 -11.59
CA ASP A 188 3.69 1.93 -10.52
C ASP A 188 2.37 2.61 -11.01
N LEU A 189 1.80 2.09 -12.10
CA LEU A 189 0.61 2.68 -12.73
C LEU A 189 -0.63 2.62 -11.84
N GLY A 190 -0.73 1.62 -10.95
CA GLY A 190 -1.84 1.53 -9.99
C GLY A 190 -1.82 2.69 -9.01
N LYS A 191 -0.64 3.02 -8.47
CA LYS A 191 -0.41 4.20 -7.63
C LYS A 191 -0.67 5.50 -8.39
N LEU A 192 -0.15 5.61 -9.61
CA LEU A 192 -0.32 6.80 -10.45
C LEU A 192 -1.81 7.07 -10.73
N TYR A 193 -2.54 6.06 -11.19
CA TYR A 193 -3.97 6.18 -11.47
C TYR A 193 -4.77 6.52 -10.21
N PHE A 194 -4.51 5.83 -9.10
CA PHE A 194 -5.19 6.10 -7.84
C PHE A 194 -5.03 7.56 -7.42
N ASN A 195 -3.79 8.08 -7.43
CA ASN A 195 -3.51 9.44 -7.00
C ASN A 195 -4.17 10.49 -7.90
N GLU A 196 -4.18 10.27 -9.22
CA GLU A 196 -4.72 11.23 -10.18
C GLU A 196 -6.26 11.26 -10.17
N PHE A 197 -6.91 10.09 -10.10
CA PHE A 197 -8.35 10.00 -10.35
C PHE A 197 -9.20 9.71 -9.10
N VAL A 198 -8.64 9.05 -8.08
CA VAL A 198 -9.37 8.69 -6.85
C VAL A 198 -8.94 9.59 -5.69
N GLY A 199 -7.65 9.61 -5.37
CA GLY A 199 -6.99 10.59 -4.49
C GLY A 199 -7.46 10.66 -3.04
N ASP A 200 -8.43 9.85 -2.61
CA ASP A 200 -9.02 9.91 -1.28
C ASP A 200 -8.25 9.02 -0.28
N PRO A 201 -7.54 9.60 0.72
CA PRO A 201 -6.72 8.86 1.67
C PRO A 201 -7.50 7.83 2.50
N LYS A 202 -8.83 7.92 2.58
CA LYS A 202 -9.62 6.94 3.33
C LYS A 202 -9.48 5.51 2.79
N TYR A 203 -9.17 5.35 1.51
CA TYR A 203 -8.98 4.02 0.89
C TYR A 203 -7.59 3.45 1.13
N THR A 204 -6.60 4.32 1.33
CA THR A 204 -5.20 3.93 1.63
C THR A 204 -4.90 3.92 3.12
N HIS A 205 -5.77 4.45 3.97
CA HIS A 205 -5.64 4.32 5.42
C HIS A 205 -5.93 2.87 5.86
N THR A 206 -5.20 2.38 6.86
CA THR A 206 -5.45 1.05 7.44
C THR A 206 -6.29 1.23 8.70
N ASN A 207 -7.41 0.51 8.81
CA ASN A 207 -8.17 0.48 10.05
C ASN A 207 -7.39 -0.34 11.10
N PRO A 208 -6.95 0.25 12.22
CA PRO A 208 -6.16 -0.43 13.23
C PRO A 208 -6.86 -1.63 13.85
N GLU A 209 -8.19 -1.58 13.96
CA GLU A 209 -9.00 -2.67 14.51
C GLU A 209 -8.98 -3.92 13.64
N THR A 210 -8.55 -3.79 12.39
CA THR A 210 -8.48 -4.90 11.42
C THR A 210 -7.07 -5.45 11.25
N LEU A 211 -6.07 -4.91 11.94
CA LEU A 211 -4.70 -5.39 11.84
C LEU A 211 -4.57 -6.82 12.41
N PRO A 212 -3.69 -7.66 11.85
CA PRO A 212 -3.33 -8.95 12.46
C PRO A 212 -2.84 -8.77 13.90
N ALA A 213 -3.23 -9.67 14.80
CA ALA A 213 -2.89 -9.56 16.23
C ALA A 213 -1.38 -9.69 16.52
N ASP A 214 -0.65 -10.35 15.64
CA ASP A 214 0.79 -10.57 15.69
C ASP A 214 1.59 -9.63 14.76
N ILE A 215 0.94 -8.57 14.25
CA ILE A 215 1.61 -7.60 13.39
C ILE A 215 2.78 -6.94 14.11
N GLN A 216 3.90 -6.81 13.41
CA GLN A 216 5.06 -6.10 13.94
C GLN A 216 4.87 -4.59 13.81
N HIS A 217 4.83 -3.90 14.95
CA HIS A 217 4.79 -2.44 15.02
C HIS A 217 6.23 -1.89 14.96
N ILE A 218 6.61 -1.27 13.84
CA ILE A 218 7.94 -0.70 13.65
C ILE A 218 7.92 0.77 14.08
N PRO A 219 8.68 1.17 15.11
CA PRO A 219 8.62 2.52 15.65
C PRO A 219 9.22 3.57 14.71
N GLU A 220 8.43 4.60 14.42
CA GLU A 220 8.81 5.87 13.80
C GLU A 220 8.82 6.98 14.86
N VAL A 221 9.87 7.80 14.85
CA VAL A 221 10.10 8.82 15.88
C VAL A 221 10.06 10.20 15.25
N ASN A 222 9.10 11.01 15.69
CA ASN A 222 9.00 12.42 15.34
C ASN A 222 9.29 13.28 16.56
N VAL A 223 10.10 14.33 16.39
CA VAL A 223 10.43 15.27 17.47
C VAL A 223 9.84 16.63 17.12
N TYR A 224 9.07 17.19 18.04
CA TYR A 224 8.46 18.51 17.89
C TYR A 224 8.86 19.43 19.03
N VAL A 225 8.91 20.72 18.73
CA VAL A 225 9.15 21.78 19.71
C VAL A 225 7.90 22.66 19.80
N SER A 226 7.54 23.12 21.01
CA SER A 226 6.36 23.98 21.18
C SER A 226 6.49 25.34 20.48
N SER A 227 7.72 25.81 20.25
CA SER A 227 7.99 27.06 19.57
C SER A 227 9.28 26.95 18.78
N ALA A 228 9.25 27.27 17.49
CA ALA A 228 10.47 27.29 16.67
C ALA A 228 11.48 28.37 17.13
N ILE A 229 10.98 29.37 17.86
CA ILE A 229 11.73 30.51 18.36
C ILE A 229 11.39 30.72 19.84
N VAL A 230 12.41 30.86 20.69
CA VAL A 230 12.27 30.95 22.15
C VAL A 230 13.19 32.04 22.72
N PRO A 231 12.75 32.86 23.69
CA PRO A 231 13.63 33.80 24.38
C PRO A 231 14.76 33.13 25.18
N ALA A 232 15.82 33.87 25.50
CA ALA A 232 16.75 33.44 26.52
C ALA A 232 16.08 33.45 27.91
N ASN A 233 16.54 32.59 28.83
CA ASN A 233 16.01 32.50 30.20
C ASN A 233 14.51 32.14 30.29
N SER A 234 13.99 31.37 29.33
CA SER A 234 12.60 30.88 29.33
C SER A 234 12.54 29.35 29.31
N SER A 235 11.35 28.78 29.10
CA SER A 235 11.19 27.33 28.91
C SER A 235 10.75 26.97 27.50
N GLN A 236 11.01 25.72 27.12
CA GLN A 236 10.62 25.11 25.85
C GLN A 236 10.08 23.71 26.14
N LYS A 237 9.00 23.31 25.46
CA LYS A 237 8.57 21.91 25.46
C LYS A 237 9.08 21.20 24.22
N ILE A 238 9.65 20.02 24.44
CA ILE A 238 10.06 19.08 23.41
C ILE A 238 9.11 17.88 23.52
N TYR A 239 8.47 17.53 22.43
CA TYR A 239 7.57 16.39 22.31
C TYR A 239 8.27 15.34 21.48
N VAL A 240 8.49 14.16 22.06
CA VAL A 240 8.91 12.97 21.32
C VAL A 240 7.68 12.14 21.10
N VAL A 241 7.38 11.89 19.83
CA VAL A 241 6.13 11.31 19.37
C VAL A 241 6.46 10.04 18.61
N VAL A 242 5.95 8.91 19.09
CA VAL A 242 6.30 7.57 18.62
C VAL A 242 5.04 6.87 18.12
N TYR A 243 5.02 6.63 16.82
CA TYR A 243 3.97 5.88 16.13
C TYR A 243 4.59 4.72 15.36
N ASP A 244 3.77 3.79 14.90
CA ASP A 244 4.19 2.75 13.97
C ASP A 244 3.91 3.14 12.51
N GLN A 245 4.24 2.24 11.57
CA GLN A 245 3.98 2.41 10.13
C GLN A 245 2.47 2.43 9.77
N TYR A 246 1.59 2.06 10.71
CA TYR A 246 0.13 2.13 10.60
C TYR A 246 -0.46 3.35 11.35
N HIS A 247 0.38 4.31 11.73
CA HIS A 247 0.00 5.50 12.50
C HIS A 247 -0.68 5.18 13.84
N GLN A 248 -0.35 4.03 14.45
CA GLN A 248 -0.75 3.65 15.80
C GLN A 248 0.26 4.10 16.84
N PRO A 249 -0.19 4.69 17.95
CA PRO A 249 0.71 5.14 18.99
C PRO A 249 1.40 3.95 19.65
N ILE A 250 2.69 4.08 19.94
CA ILE A 250 3.45 3.05 20.68
C ILE A 250 3.68 3.55 22.12
N PRO A 251 2.87 3.09 23.10
CA PRO A 251 3.07 3.41 24.51
C PRO A 251 4.21 2.62 25.14
N GLY A 252 4.79 3.13 26.24
CA GLY A 252 5.81 2.43 27.02
C GLY A 252 7.21 2.48 26.42
N SER A 253 7.44 3.20 25.32
CA SER A 253 8.76 3.36 24.72
C SER A 253 9.67 4.19 25.62
N MET A 254 10.91 3.72 25.82
CA MET A 254 11.91 4.46 26.58
C MET A 254 12.50 5.57 25.72
N VAL A 255 12.53 6.80 26.24
CA VAL A 255 12.95 7.99 25.50
C VAL A 255 14.14 8.67 26.15
N GLY A 256 15.23 8.79 25.39
CA GLY A 256 16.36 9.66 25.70
C GLY A 256 16.39 10.84 24.74
N VAL A 257 16.66 12.04 25.23
CA VAL A 257 16.82 13.25 24.43
C VAL A 257 18.19 13.85 24.70
N LYS A 258 18.97 14.05 23.65
CA LYS A 258 20.22 14.79 23.67
C LYS A 258 19.97 16.20 23.11
N VAL A 259 20.29 17.21 23.91
CA VAL A 259 20.24 18.61 23.53
C VAL A 259 21.66 19.09 23.26
N ILE A 260 21.91 19.63 22.08
CA ILE A 260 23.22 20.11 21.64
C ILE A 260 23.17 21.63 21.55
N LEU A 261 24.00 22.30 22.34
CA LEU A 261 24.13 23.75 22.36
C LEU A 261 25.07 24.24 21.23
N PRO A 262 25.03 25.54 20.86
CA PRO A 262 25.85 26.09 19.79
C PRO A 262 27.37 25.94 19.98
N ASP A 263 27.82 25.83 21.23
CA ASP A 263 29.22 25.61 21.59
C ASP A 263 29.66 24.14 21.46
N GLY A 264 28.74 23.25 21.06
CA GLY A 264 28.95 21.81 20.95
C GLY A 264 28.79 21.06 22.27
N SER A 265 28.44 21.73 23.36
CA SER A 265 28.13 21.04 24.61
C SER A 265 26.82 20.26 24.51
N GLU A 266 26.82 19.05 25.06
CA GLU A 266 25.70 18.13 24.99
C GLU A 266 25.09 17.92 26.39
N SER A 267 23.76 17.92 26.48
CA SER A 267 23.01 17.60 27.69
C SER A 267 22.05 16.45 27.40
N LEU A 268 22.14 15.36 28.17
CA LEU A 268 21.28 14.19 28.02
C LEU A 268 20.16 14.21 29.05
N TYR A 269 18.93 14.05 28.57
CA TYR A 269 17.71 13.99 29.36
C TYR A 269 17.04 12.64 29.16
N ARG A 270 16.64 12.00 30.27
CA ARG A 270 15.75 10.84 30.23
C ARG A 270 14.34 11.31 30.47
N LEU A 271 13.47 11.07 29.50
CA LEU A 271 12.06 11.43 29.59
C LEU A 271 11.27 10.28 30.23
N PRO A 272 10.02 10.54 30.68
CA PRO A 272 9.06 9.48 30.94
C PRO A 272 8.89 8.57 29.70
N GLU A 273 8.41 7.35 29.92
CA GLU A 273 8.00 6.50 28.81
C GLU A 273 6.84 7.15 28.03
N THR A 274 6.69 6.81 26.75
CA THR A 274 5.58 7.31 25.94
C THR A 274 4.24 6.91 26.55
N ASN A 275 3.29 7.85 26.58
CA ASN A 275 1.95 7.61 27.09
C ASN A 275 1.09 6.82 26.08
N GLN A 276 -0.21 6.62 26.38
CA GLN A 276 -1.16 5.92 25.51
C GLN A 276 -1.35 6.57 24.12
N ALA A 277 -0.97 7.82 23.95
CA ALA A 277 -0.96 8.51 22.67
C ALA A 277 0.41 8.44 21.96
N GLY A 278 1.37 7.67 22.49
CA GLY A 278 2.72 7.56 21.92
C GLY A 278 3.60 8.78 22.21
N ILE A 279 3.21 9.64 23.16
CA ILE A 279 3.87 10.94 23.39
C ILE A 279 4.66 10.90 24.69
N SER A 280 5.91 11.37 24.64
CA SER A 280 6.71 11.75 25.79
C SER A 280 7.14 13.20 25.70
N ILE A 281 7.24 13.90 26.84
CA ILE A 281 7.44 15.36 26.88
C ILE A 281 8.60 15.70 27.80
N LEU A 282 9.49 16.58 27.33
CA LEU A 282 10.53 17.24 28.12
C LEU A 282 10.20 18.73 28.22
N GLU A 283 10.19 19.26 29.43
CA GLU A 283 10.24 20.71 29.66
C GLU A 283 11.69 21.13 29.89
N LEU A 284 12.26 21.80 28.89
CA LEU A 284 13.64 22.28 28.87
C LEU A 284 13.68 23.73 29.35
N THR A 285 14.51 24.01 30.36
CA THR A 285 14.82 25.39 30.75
C THR A 285 15.98 25.90 29.89
N ILE A 286 15.76 27.04 29.23
CA ILE A 286 16.75 27.70 28.37
C ILE A 286 17.56 28.65 29.23
N GLY A 287 18.89 28.52 29.17
CA GLY A 287 19.80 29.41 29.87
C GLY A 287 19.94 30.79 29.21
N ASN A 288 20.98 31.51 29.62
CA ASN A 288 21.33 32.81 29.05
C ASN A 288 22.15 32.62 27.77
N LEU A 289 21.46 32.33 26.67
CA LEU A 289 22.03 32.12 25.33
C LEU A 289 21.91 33.38 24.46
N ASN A 290 22.77 33.53 23.45
CA ASN A 290 22.74 34.72 22.59
C ASN A 290 21.63 34.61 21.53
N PRO A 291 21.03 35.73 21.10
CA PRO A 291 20.09 35.72 19.99
C PRO A 291 20.69 35.11 18.71
N ARG A 292 19.86 34.38 17.96
CA ARG A 292 20.17 33.63 16.72
C ARG A 292 20.92 32.32 16.90
N GLU A 293 21.31 31.98 18.12
CA GLU A 293 21.84 30.66 18.43
C GLU A 293 20.79 29.57 18.16
N MET A 294 21.23 28.44 17.59
CA MET A 294 20.37 27.28 17.34
C MET A 294 20.70 26.17 18.32
N ILE A 295 19.65 25.50 18.78
CA ILE A 295 19.75 24.35 19.66
C ILE A 295 19.20 23.17 18.90
N GLU A 296 20.02 22.12 18.79
CA GLU A 296 19.61 20.86 18.17
C GLU A 296 19.11 19.90 19.24
N VAL A 297 18.11 19.10 18.88
CA VAL A 297 17.46 18.13 19.74
C VAL A 297 17.43 16.80 19.00
N GLU A 298 18.11 15.81 19.55
CA GLU A 298 18.11 14.44 19.04
C GLU A 298 17.41 13.53 20.05
N ALA A 299 16.34 12.85 19.63
CA ALA A 299 15.68 11.84 20.44
C ALA A 299 16.14 10.45 19.99
N GLN A 300 16.43 9.59 20.95
CA GLN A 300 16.61 8.16 20.77
C GLN A 300 15.51 7.44 21.53
N VAL A 301 14.78 6.57 20.84
CA VAL A 301 13.65 5.82 21.37
C VAL A 301 13.96 4.34 21.28
N ASN A 302 13.76 3.63 22.38
CA ASN A 302 13.83 2.19 22.43
C ASN A 302 12.43 1.62 22.70
N SER A 303 11.90 0.88 21.73
CA SER A 303 10.61 0.19 21.80
C SER A 303 10.81 -1.33 21.82
N GLY A 304 11.65 -1.81 22.74
CA GLY A 304 11.97 -3.23 22.88
C GLY A 304 13.20 -3.64 22.07
N SER A 305 12.99 -4.27 20.91
CA SER A 305 14.08 -4.77 20.05
C SER A 305 14.56 -3.77 19.00
N VAL A 306 13.84 -2.67 18.81
CA VAL A 306 14.14 -1.64 17.81
C VAL A 306 14.53 -0.34 18.51
N ILE A 307 15.64 0.25 18.05
CA ILE A 307 16.08 1.59 18.44
C ILE A 307 15.93 2.49 17.22
N THR A 308 15.11 3.52 17.35
CA THR A 308 14.87 4.54 16.30
C THR A 308 15.21 5.91 16.86
N SER A 309 15.61 6.84 15.99
CA SER A 309 15.88 8.22 16.36
C SER A 309 15.07 9.20 15.52
N GLY A 310 14.89 10.39 16.08
CA GLY A 310 14.33 11.55 15.39
C GLY A 310 15.02 12.81 15.86
N SER A 311 14.87 13.91 15.14
CA SER A 311 15.50 15.18 15.52
C SER A 311 14.61 16.39 15.24
N ALA A 312 14.90 17.47 15.96
CA ALA A 312 14.32 18.78 15.78
C ALA A 312 15.35 19.85 16.13
N TRP A 313 14.99 21.11 15.89
CA TRP A 313 15.79 22.25 16.31
C TRP A 313 14.88 23.44 16.63
N PHE A 314 15.41 24.38 17.41
CA PHE A 314 14.77 25.68 17.64
C PHE A 314 15.84 26.76 17.82
N ARG A 315 15.43 28.03 17.74
CA ARG A 315 16.33 29.18 17.74
C ARG A 315 16.05 30.14 18.90
N ILE A 316 17.11 30.75 19.42
CA ILE A 316 17.03 31.81 20.43
C ILE A 316 16.73 33.17 19.80
N TRP A 317 15.83 33.93 20.42
CA TRP A 317 15.47 35.28 19.99
C TRP A 317 15.37 36.24 21.18
N TRP A 318 15.32 37.54 20.90
CA TRP A 318 15.35 38.60 21.91
C TRP A 318 14.14 38.58 22.84
#